data_AF-A0AAE1YAY6-F1
#
_entry.id   AF-A0AAE1YAY6-F1
#
_cell.length_a   1.000
_cell.length_b   1.000
_cell.length_c   1.000
_cell.angle_alpha   90.00
_cell.angle_beta   90.00
_cell.angle_gamma   90.00
#
_symmetry.space_group_name_H-M   'P 1'
#
loop_
_entity.id
_entity.type
_entity.pdbx_description
1 polymer ?
#
loop_
_entity_poly.entity_id
_entity_poly.type
_entity_poly.pdbx_seq_one_letter_code
_entity_poly.pdbx_strand_id
1 'polypeptide(L)'
;MLRAIYKSNMGLFKITRYVGPHTCLMNDIFVDHRNLGKSMVATHLLGMVRQDPSYDIKYLQQNVKDRFGFEISSHKAWQALKAAREHVYVEAPTVFVWQVAK
;
A
#
# COMPACT_ATOMS: atom_id res chain seq x y z
N MET A 1 -19.44 7.47 -10.86
CA MET A 1 -19.58 6.35 -9.91
C MET A 1 -20.69 5.42 -10.39
N LEU A 2 -20.42 4.12 -10.43
CA LEU A 2 -21.43 3.11 -10.74
C LEU A 2 -22.04 2.58 -9.44
N ARG A 3 -23.34 2.34 -9.43
CA ARG A 3 -24.07 1.70 -8.33
C ARG A 3 -24.64 0.37 -8.84
N ALA A 4 -24.42 -0.70 -8.09
CA ALA A 4 -25.14 -1.95 -8.30
C ALA A 4 -26.42 -1.94 -7.47
N ILE A 5 -27.54 -2.32 -8.08
CA ILE A 5 -28.83 -2.49 -7.40
C ILE A 5 -29.29 -3.92 -7.66
N TYR A 6 -29.46 -4.70 -6.59
CA TYR A 6 -29.98 -6.06 -6.71
C TYR A 6 -31.47 -6.04 -7.03
N LYS A 7 -31.86 -6.79 -8.06
CA LYS A 7 -33.26 -6.98 -8.47
C LYS A 7 -33.66 -8.41 -8.12
N SER A 8 -34.28 -8.58 -6.96
CA SER A 8 -34.70 -9.89 -6.43
C SER A 8 -35.62 -10.66 -7.37
N ASN A 9 -36.45 -9.95 -8.16
CA ASN A 9 -37.32 -10.53 -9.17
C ASN A 9 -36.60 -11.09 -10.40
N MET A 10 -35.37 -10.64 -10.67
CA MET A 10 -34.56 -11.09 -11.81
C MET A 10 -33.34 -11.90 -11.37
N GLY A 11 -33.05 -11.96 -10.06
CA GLY A 11 -31.85 -12.60 -9.51
C GLY A 11 -30.53 -11.92 -9.92
N LEU A 12 -30.58 -10.67 -10.42
CA LEU A 12 -29.45 -10.02 -11.06
C LEU A 12 -29.16 -8.64 -10.47
N PHE A 13 -27.90 -8.21 -10.57
CA PHE A 13 -27.49 -6.85 -10.27
C PHE A 13 -27.65 -5.96 -11.51
N LYS A 14 -28.44 -4.89 -11.37
CA LYS A 14 -28.49 -3.81 -12.36
C LYS A 14 -27.41 -2.80 -12.04
N ILE A 15 -26.45 -2.63 -12.95
CA ILE A 15 -25.45 -1.56 -12.86
C ILE A 15 -26.07 -0.27 -13.40
N THR A 16 -26.07 0.79 -12.59
CA THR A 16 -26.57 2.11 -12.97
C THR A 16 -25.56 3.20 -12.64
N ARG A 17 -25.66 4.35 -13.29
CA ARG A 17 -24.85 5.53 -12.97
C ARG A 17 -25.50 6.27 -11.79
N TYR A 18 -24.73 6.57 -10.76
CA TYR A 18 -25.19 7.40 -9.65
C TYR A 18 -25.20 8.88 -10.09
N VAL A 19 -26.29 9.60 -9.83
CA VAL A 19 -26.52 10.98 -10.32
C VAL A 19 -26.58 12.00 -9.17
N GLY A 20 -26.56 11.56 -7.90
CA GLY A 20 -26.60 12.46 -6.74
C GLY A 20 -25.22 12.99 -6.33
N PRO A 21 -25.17 14.08 -5.54
CA PRO A 21 -23.95 14.47 -4.83
C PRO A 21 -23.52 13.31 -3.94
N HIS A 22 -22.25 12.93 -4.06
CA HIS A 22 -21.70 11.83 -3.30
C HIS A 22 -21.14 12.39 -1.99
N THR A 23 -21.53 11.80 -0.87
CA THR A 23 -20.95 12.07 0.45
C THR A 23 -19.72 11.20 0.71
N CYS A 24 -19.02 10.76 -0.34
CA CYS A 24 -17.73 10.09 -0.15
C CYS A 24 -16.77 11.16 0.39
N LEU A 25 -16.75 11.27 1.71
CA LEU A 25 -15.88 12.13 2.51
C LEU A 25 -14.45 11.82 2.10
N MET A 26 -13.93 12.65 1.19
CA MET A 26 -12.51 12.65 0.84
C MET A 26 -11.69 13.39 1.90
N ASN A 27 -12.33 14.19 2.75
CA ASN A 27 -11.66 15.05 3.73
C ASN A 27 -11.16 14.32 4.98
N ASP A 28 -11.79 13.21 5.39
CA ASP A 28 -11.37 12.47 6.60
C ASP A 28 -10.32 11.38 6.29
N ILE A 29 -9.88 11.30 5.03
CA ILE A 29 -8.92 10.32 4.53
C ILE A 29 -7.47 10.73 4.80
N PHE A 30 -7.24 11.97 5.25
CA PHE A 30 -5.89 12.50 5.49
C PHE A 30 -5.11 11.75 6.58
N VAL A 31 -5.80 11.06 7.48
CA VAL A 31 -5.18 10.33 8.59
C VAL A 31 -5.41 8.83 8.37
N ASP A 32 -4.43 8.19 7.74
CA ASP A 32 -4.34 6.73 7.58
C ASP A 32 -5.49 6.07 6.79
N HIS A 33 -5.46 6.24 5.47
CA HIS A 33 -6.45 5.63 4.58
C HIS A 33 -6.49 4.10 4.73
N ARG A 34 -7.66 3.56 5.05
CA ARG A 34 -7.88 2.12 5.28
C ARG A 34 -7.53 1.23 4.07
N ASN A 35 -7.52 1.78 2.86
CA ASN A 35 -7.12 1.06 1.64
C ASN A 35 -5.62 1.17 1.32
N LEU A 36 -4.84 2.03 2.00
CA LEU A 36 -3.39 2.00 1.89
C LEU A 36 -2.87 0.82 2.73
N GLY A 37 -2.98 -0.36 2.13
CA GLY A 37 -2.63 -1.62 2.76
C GLY A 37 -1.11 -1.77 2.94
N LYS A 38 -0.72 -2.50 3.99
CA LYS A 38 0.66 -2.89 4.27
C LYS A 38 1.35 -3.51 3.05
N SER A 39 0.66 -4.37 2.29
CA SER A 39 1.19 -5.04 1.10
C SER A 39 1.57 -4.07 0.00
N MET A 40 0.70 -3.11 -0.30
CA MET A 40 0.93 -2.09 -1.32
C MET A 40 2.17 -1.23 -0.99
N VAL A 41 2.28 -0.81 0.28
CA VAL A 41 3.45 -0.06 0.76
C VAL A 41 4.71 -0.92 0.71
N ALA A 42 4.63 -2.19 1.13
CA ALA A 42 5.77 -3.11 1.09
C ALA A 42 6.28 -3.31 -0.35
N THR A 43 5.39 -3.52 -1.32
CA THR A 43 5.76 -3.66 -2.74
C THR A 43 6.47 -2.42 -3.28
N HIS A 44 5.99 -1.23 -2.93
CA HIS A 44 6.64 0.04 -3.29
C HIS A 44 8.05 0.14 -2.67
N LEU A 45 8.21 -0.32 -1.43
CA LEU A 45 9.49 -0.28 -0.71
C LEU A 45 10.50 -1.34 -1.17
N LEU A 46 10.09 -2.40 -1.85
CA LEU A 46 11.02 -3.46 -2.31
C LEU A 46 12.19 -2.88 -3.11
N GLY A 47 11.92 -1.92 -4.00
CA GLY A 47 12.97 -1.27 -4.79
C GLY A 47 13.96 -0.50 -3.93
N MET A 48 13.47 0.21 -2.90
CA MET A 48 14.29 1.01 -1.99
C MET A 48 15.12 0.13 -1.06
N VAL A 49 14.49 -0.89 -0.47
CA VAL A 49 15.15 -1.82 0.46
C VAL A 49 16.22 -2.67 -0.25
N ARG A 50 16.06 -2.98 -1.54
CA ARG A 50 17.09 -3.65 -2.34
C ARG A 50 18.32 -2.78 -2.58
N GLN A 51 18.15 -1.46 -2.67
CA GLN A 51 19.25 -0.51 -2.88
C GLN A 51 19.92 -0.13 -1.56
N ASP A 52 19.12 0.06 -0.52
CA ASP A 52 19.58 0.38 0.83
C ASP A 52 18.84 -0.48 1.89
N PRO A 53 19.48 -1.53 2.41
CA PRO A 53 18.91 -2.36 3.47
C PRO A 53 18.63 -1.60 4.78
N SER A 54 19.34 -0.49 5.01
CA SER A 54 19.25 0.34 6.22
C SER A 54 18.16 1.42 6.12
N TYR A 55 17.26 1.32 5.14
CA TYR A 55 16.18 2.28 4.91
C TYR A 55 15.40 2.60 6.20
N ASP A 56 15.34 3.89 6.53
CA ASP A 56 14.76 4.38 7.79
C ASP A 56 13.26 4.66 7.67
N ILE A 57 12.55 4.43 8.78
CA ILE A 57 11.09 4.53 8.89
C ILE A 57 10.60 5.97 8.65
N LYS A 58 11.37 6.98 9.04
CA LYS A 58 10.99 8.39 8.81
C LYS A 58 10.97 8.73 7.32
N TYR A 59 12.01 8.31 6.60
CA TYR A 59 12.09 8.48 5.14
C TYR A 59 11.02 7.69 4.42
N LEU A 60 10.68 6.49 4.90
CA LEU A 60 9.54 5.71 4.42
C LEU A 60 8.23 6.49 4.54
N GLN A 61 7.93 7.04 5.72
CA GLN A 61 6.70 7.80 5.94
C GLN A 61 6.62 9.02 5.03
N GLN A 62 7.72 9.77 4.88
CA GLN A 62 7.77 10.91 3.97
C GLN A 62 7.55 10.48 2.52
N ASN A 63 8.22 9.42 2.08
CA ASN A 63 8.09 8.93 0.71
C ASN A 63 6.66 8.45 0.39
N VAL A 64 6.01 7.79 1.35
CA VAL A 64 4.60 7.38 1.23
C VAL A 64 3.68 8.59 1.16
N LYS A 65 3.93 9.62 1.97
CA LYS A 65 3.20 10.89 1.91
C LYS A 65 3.36 11.57 0.55
N ASP A 66 4.58 11.62 0.01
CA ASP A 66 4.86 12.25 -1.28
C ASP A 66 4.25 11.46 -2.45
N ARG A 67 4.25 10.13 -2.37
CA ARG A 67 3.76 9.25 -3.44
C ARG A 67 2.25 9.10 -3.46
N PHE A 68 1.64 8.95 -2.28
CA PHE A 68 0.23 8.59 -2.15
C PHE A 68 -0.62 9.73 -1.60
N GLY A 69 -0.02 10.81 -1.09
CA GLY A 69 -0.74 11.93 -0.49
C GLY A 69 -1.32 11.62 0.90
N PHE A 70 -0.95 10.48 1.51
CA PHE A 70 -1.49 10.03 2.80
C PHE A 70 -0.40 9.85 3.84
N GLU A 71 -0.70 10.25 5.07
CA GLU A 71 0.14 9.95 6.22
C GLU A 71 -0.17 8.54 6.73
N ILE A 72 0.88 7.74 6.96
CA ILE A 72 0.77 6.41 7.54
C ILE A 72 1.26 6.40 8.98
N SER A 73 0.59 5.61 9.81
CA SER A 73 1.03 5.37 11.18
C SER A 73 2.39 4.65 11.22
N SER A 74 3.21 4.97 12.22
CA SER A 74 4.55 4.39 12.38
C SER A 74 4.52 2.86 12.50
N HIS A 75 3.47 2.30 13.10
CA HIS A 75 3.28 0.84 13.18
C HIS A 75 3.05 0.22 11.79
N LYS A 76 2.20 0.82 10.94
CA LYS A 76 2.01 0.35 9.56
C LYS A 76 3.28 0.48 8.73
N ALA A 77 4.01 1.59 8.89
CA ALA A 77 5.31 1.81 8.26
C ALA A 77 6.31 0.70 8.61
N TRP A 78 6.45 0.40 9.91
CA TRP A 78 7.32 -0.67 10.39
C TRP A 78 6.91 -2.05 9.85
N GLN A 79 5.61 -2.36 9.86
CA GLN A 79 5.12 -3.62 9.31
C GLN A 79 5.42 -3.75 7.81
N ALA A 80 5.22 -2.70 7.03
CA ALA A 80 5.50 -2.69 5.60
C ALA A 80 7.00 -2.86 5.32
N LEU A 81 7.86 -2.17 6.09
CA LEU A 81 9.32 -2.31 5.99
C LEU A 81 9.78 -3.74 6.31
N LYS A 82 9.23 -4.36 7.36
CA LYS A 82 9.50 -5.75 7.72
C LYS A 82 9.13 -6.70 6.59
N ALA A 83 7.94 -6.55 6.02
CA ALA A 83 7.49 -7.38 4.91
C ALA A 83 8.34 -7.18 3.65
N ALA A 84 8.73 -5.95 3.34
CA ALA A 84 9.63 -5.67 2.22
C ALA A 84 10.99 -6.36 2.40
N ARG A 85 11.58 -6.28 3.59
CA ARG A 85 12.83 -6.99 3.93
C ARG A 85 12.68 -8.50 3.81
N GLU A 86 11.62 -9.07 4.40
CA GLU A 86 11.33 -10.50 4.29
C GLU A 86 11.24 -10.95 2.83
N HIS A 87 10.53 -10.20 1.98
CA HIS A 87 10.47 -10.50 0.55
C HIS A 87 11.84 -10.42 -0.14
N VAL A 88 12.66 -9.42 0.15
CA VAL A 88 14.00 -9.28 -0.46
C VAL A 88 14.91 -10.43 -0.03
N TYR A 89 14.96 -10.78 1.25
CA TYR A 89 15.86 -11.84 1.74
C TYR A 89 15.35 -13.26 1.43
N VAL A 90 14.03 -13.47 1.33
CA VAL A 90 13.45 -14.77 0.95
C VAL A 90 13.58 -15.02 -0.56
N GLU A 91 13.55 -13.99 -1.41
CA GLU A 91 13.84 -14.11 -2.84
C GLU A 91 15.35 -14.17 -3.15
N ALA A 92 16.22 -13.76 -2.22
CA ALA A 92 17.65 -13.62 -2.44
C ALA A 92 18.57 -14.73 -1.86
N PRO A 93 18.21 -16.02 -1.72
CA PRO A 93 19.22 -17.02 -1.36
C PRO A 93 20.19 -17.35 -2.51
N THR A 94 20.03 -16.79 -3.72
CA THR A 94 20.84 -17.22 -4.88
C THR A 94 21.89 -16.22 -5.39
N VAL A 95 21.90 -14.94 -4.97
CA VAL A 95 22.81 -13.94 -5.58
C VAL A 95 23.66 -13.11 -4.62
N PHE A 96 23.44 -13.16 -3.31
CA PHE A 96 24.12 -12.25 -2.35
C PHE A 96 25.08 -12.89 -1.35
N VAL A 97 25.54 -14.13 -1.58
CA VAL A 97 26.50 -14.80 -0.66
C VAL A 97 27.98 -14.53 -1.01
N TRP A 98 28.31 -13.87 -2.13
CA TRP A 98 29.72 -13.73 -2.55
C TRP A 98 30.32 -12.31 -2.52
N GLN A 99 29.61 -11.27 -2.08
CA GLN A 99 30.09 -9.88 -2.22
C GLN A 99 30.43 -9.16 -0.92
N VAL A 100 30.45 -9.86 0.23
CA VAL A 100 30.93 -9.33 1.52
C VAL A 100 32.29 -9.95 1.93
N ALA A 101 32.96 -10.65 1.01
CA ALA A 101 34.31 -11.17 1.23
C ALA A 101 35.24 -10.73 0.10
N LYS A 102 35.64 -9.46 0.10
CA LYS A 102 36.90 -8.98 -0.48
C LYS A 102 37.28 -7.63 0.10
#